data_AF-A0A3R7TLT3-F1
#
_entry.id   AF-A0A3R7TLT3-F1
#
_cell.length_a   1.000
_cell.length_b   1.000
_cell.length_c   1.000
_cell.angle_alpha   90.00
_cell.angle_beta   90.00
_cell.angle_gamma   90.00
#
_symmetry.space_group_name_H-M   'P 1'
#
loop_
_entity.id
_entity.type
_entity.pdbx_description
1 polymer ?
#
loop_
_entity_poly.entity_id
_entity_poly.type
_entity_poly.pdbx_seq_one_letter_code
_entity_poly.pdbx_strand_id
1 'polypeptide(L)'
;MPDMLAPLHDHKGRKTPSEASRAWFVLVTILSLVVGLSVSDGNIVIGSACGLVMATALLNIGWFFLNTIGEGRETVALTKAVTRMSDMNESE
;
A
#
# COMPACT_ATOMS: atom_id res chain seq x y z
N MET A 1 -4.35 -9.41 -16.27
CA MET A 1 -3.27 -9.13 -15.29
C MET A 1 -3.97 -8.56 -14.06
N PRO A 2 -3.70 -9.03 -12.83
CA PRO A 2 -4.39 -8.51 -11.65
C PRO A 2 -4.11 -7.00 -11.52
N ASP A 3 -5.16 -6.21 -11.34
CA ASP A 3 -5.08 -4.77 -11.16
C ASP A 3 -4.38 -4.49 -9.82
N MET A 4 -3.09 -4.14 -9.85
CA MET A 4 -2.30 -3.86 -8.63
C MET A 4 -2.85 -2.67 -7.82
N LEU A 5 -3.72 -1.87 -8.43
CA LEU A 5 -4.39 -0.71 -7.84
C LEU A 5 -5.73 -1.07 -7.19
N ALA A 6 -6.28 -2.26 -7.45
CA ALA A 6 -7.58 -2.64 -6.90
C ALA A 6 -7.48 -2.84 -5.37
N PRO A 7 -8.38 -2.23 -4.59
CA PRO A 7 -8.51 -2.53 -3.17
C PRO A 7 -8.98 -3.99 -3.02
N LEU A 8 -8.27 -4.74 -2.19
CA LEU A 8 -8.51 -6.17 -2.01
C LEU A 8 -9.61 -6.38 -0.95
N HIS A 9 -10.71 -7.05 -1.32
CA HIS A 9 -11.90 -7.20 -0.48
C HIS A 9 -11.80 -8.39 0.49
N ASP A 10 -11.69 -8.12 1.80
CA ASP A 10 -11.61 -9.14 2.84
C ASP A 10 -12.99 -9.77 3.11
N HIS A 11 -13.03 -11.00 3.62
CA HIS A 11 -14.27 -11.69 4.01
C HIS A 11 -15.11 -10.93 5.06
N LYS A 12 -14.48 -10.00 5.78
CA LYS A 12 -15.12 -9.07 6.73
C LYS A 12 -15.63 -7.77 6.10
N GLY A 13 -15.59 -7.62 4.77
CA GLY A 13 -15.95 -6.37 4.09
C GLY A 13 -14.92 -5.25 4.24
N ARG A 14 -13.74 -5.56 4.80
CA ARG A 14 -12.67 -4.56 5.00
C ARG A 14 -11.89 -4.40 3.70
N LYS A 15 -11.75 -3.16 3.25
CA LYS A 15 -10.88 -2.81 2.12
C LYS A 15 -9.43 -2.92 2.60
N THR A 16 -8.72 -3.92 2.11
CA THR A 16 -7.30 -4.08 2.41
C THR A 16 -6.51 -3.16 1.49
N PRO A 17 -5.46 -2.46 1.97
CA PRO A 17 -4.61 -1.61 1.15
C PRO A 17 -4.17 -2.35 -0.13
N SER A 18 -4.30 -1.68 -1.28
CA SER A 18 -3.98 -2.21 -2.61
C SER A 18 -2.52 -2.68 -2.68
N GLU A 19 -2.20 -3.62 -3.58
CA GLU A 19 -0.82 -4.06 -3.76
C GLU A 19 0.13 -2.89 -4.10
N ALA A 20 -0.37 -1.88 -4.82
CA ALA A 20 0.37 -0.65 -5.11
C ALA A 20 0.75 0.14 -3.86
N SER A 21 -0.13 0.22 -2.85
CA SER A 21 0.19 0.89 -1.58
C SER A 21 1.27 0.16 -0.78
N ARG A 22 1.30 -1.18 -0.87
CA ARG A 22 2.34 -2.01 -0.24
C ARG A 22 3.69 -1.81 -0.94
N ALA A 23 3.69 -1.80 -2.27
CA ALA A 23 4.89 -1.53 -3.05
C ALA A 23 5.43 -0.12 -2.78
N TRP A 24 4.54 0.89 -2.71
CA TRP A 24 4.89 2.25 -2.34
C TRP A 24 5.53 2.32 -0.95
N PHE A 25 4.97 1.62 0.03
CA PHE A 25 5.52 1.56 1.38
C PHE A 25 6.98 1.07 1.40
N VAL A 26 7.25 -0.05 0.71
CA VAL A 26 8.60 -0.63 0.64
C VAL A 26 9.57 0.31 -0.07
N LEU A 27 9.18 0.86 -1.22
CA LEU A 27 10.01 1.78 -1.99
C LEU A 27 10.41 3.02 -1.19
N VAL A 28 9.43 3.69 -0.59
CA VAL A 28 9.68 4.91 0.19
C VAL A 28 10.54 4.63 1.42
N THR A 29 10.31 3.50 2.10
CA THR A 29 11.09 3.13 3.28
C THR A 29 12.57 2.92 2.93
N ILE A 30 12.86 2.14 1.88
CA ILE A 30 14.24 1.87 1.44
C ILE A 30 14.91 3.17 0.99
N LEU A 31 14.23 3.96 0.15
CA LEU A 31 14.78 5.19 -0.40
C LEU A 31 15.08 6.20 0.71
N SER A 32 14.16 6.37 1.66
CA SER A 32 14.35 7.30 2.78
C SER A 32 15.47 6.85 3.72
N LEU A 33 15.65 5.53 3.92
CA LEU A 33 16.76 5.00 4.71
C LEU A 33 18.12 5.24 4.03
N VAL A 34 18.22 4.97 2.72
CA VAL A 34 19.46 5.20 1.95
C VAL A 34 19.84 6.68 1.93
N VAL A 35 18.85 7.55 1.69
CA VAL A 35 19.07 9.00 1.69
C VAL A 35 19.43 9.49 3.10
N GLY A 36 18.70 9.04 4.12
CA GLY A 36 18.97 9.40 5.52
C GLY A 36 20.40 9.06 5.94
N LEU A 37 20.87 7.85 5.62
CA LEU A 37 22.24 7.40 5.93
C LEU A 37 23.31 8.15 5.12
N SER A 38 23.01 8.54 3.88
CA SER A 38 23.93 9.30 3.04
C SER A 38 24.08 10.75 3.51
N VAL A 39 22.99 11.36 3.99
CA VAL A 39 22.99 12.75 4.50
C VAL A 39 23.64 12.85 5.87
N SER A 40 23.58 11.79 6.68
CA SER A 40 24.09 11.79 8.05
C SER A 40 25.57 11.42 8.19
N ASP A 41 26.34 11.39 7.10
CA ASP A 41 27.78 11.05 7.09
C ASP A 41 28.09 9.73 7.83
N GLY A 42 27.24 8.72 7.66
CA GLY A 42 27.40 7.42 8.32
C GLY A 42 26.96 7.36 9.78
N ASN A 43 26.43 8.45 10.37
CA ASN A 43 25.79 8.40 11.68
C ASN A 43 24.42 7.71 11.59
N ILE A 44 24.38 6.43 11.98
CA ILE A 44 23.19 5.58 11.84
C ILE A 44 21.99 6.12 12.64
N VAL A 45 22.21 6.72 13.82
CA VAL A 45 21.12 7.23 14.66
C VAL A 45 20.48 8.46 14.01
N ILE A 46 21.29 9.42 13.56
CA ILE A 46 20.78 10.64 12.92
C ILE A 46 20.17 10.30 11.55
N GLY A 47 20.81 9.43 10.78
CA GLY A 47 20.34 9.02 9.46
C GLY A 47 19.03 8.26 9.50
N SER A 48 18.87 7.34 10.46
CA SER A 48 17.60 6.62 10.65
C SER A 48 16.48 7.56 11.12
N ALA A 49 16.75 8.48 12.06
CA ALA A 49 15.77 9.47 12.50
C ALA A 49 15.32 10.39 11.34
N CYS A 50 16.27 10.91 10.56
CA CYS A 50 15.99 11.74 9.39
C CYS A 50 15.21 10.95 8.32
N GLY A 51 15.65 9.72 8.02
CA GLY A 51 14.99 8.82 7.08
C GLY A 51 13.57 8.47 7.50
N LEU A 52 13.30 8.25 8.79
CA LEU A 52 11.95 7.99 9.31
C LEU A 52 11.01 9.20 9.16
N VAL A 53 11.50 10.41 9.45
CA VAL A 53 10.73 11.65 9.26
C VAL A 53 10.39 11.84 7.78
N MET A 54 11.38 11.68 6.91
CA MET A 54 11.20 11.77 5.45
C MET A 54 10.21 10.72 4.94
N ALA A 55 10.36 9.46 5.38
CA ALA A 55 9.48 8.36 5.02
C ALA A 55 8.04 8.66 5.44
N THR A 56 7.83 9.14 6.67
CA THR A 56 6.49 9.45 7.19
C THR A 56 5.79 10.50 6.32
N ALA A 57 6.49 11.57 5.93
CA ALA A 57 5.94 12.59 5.05
C ALA A 57 5.60 12.04 3.66
N LEU A 58 6.53 11.31 3.03
CA LEU A 58 6.36 10.72 1.70
C LEU A 58 5.26 9.65 1.65
N LEU A 59 5.15 8.84 2.70
CA LEU A 59 4.09 7.82 2.82
C LEU A 59 2.71 8.44 2.92
N ASN A 60 2.54 9.50 3.72
CA ASN A 60 1.27 10.22 3.83
C ASN A 60 0.85 10.81 2.47
N ILE A 61 1.79 11.46 1.78
CA ILE A 61 1.54 12.04 0.46
C ILE A 61 1.18 10.94 -0.55
N GLY A 62 1.98 9.87 -0.64
CA GLY A 62 1.71 8.81 -1.61
C GLY A 62 0.43 8.02 -1.33
N TRP A 63 0.05 7.84 -0.06
CA TRP A 63 -1.26 7.27 0.28
C TRP A 63 -2.39 8.16 -0.22
N PHE A 64 -2.31 9.47 0.00
CA PHE A 64 -3.30 10.42 -0.49
C PHE A 64 -3.48 10.31 -2.00
N PHE A 65 -2.38 10.31 -2.77
CA PHE A 65 -2.42 10.13 -4.22
C PHE A 65 -2.99 8.78 -4.65
N LEU A 66 -2.55 7.68 -4.04
CA LEU A 66 -3.04 6.34 -4.37
C LEU A 66 -4.51 6.16 -4.04
N ASN A 67 -5.00 6.78 -2.96
CA ASN A 67 -6.41 6.75 -2.61
C ASN A 67 -7.25 7.52 -3.63
N THR A 68 -6.82 8.72 -4.03
CA THR A 68 -7.51 9.52 -5.05
C THR A 68 -7.53 8.84 -6.42
N ILE A 69 -6.42 8.21 -6.84
CA ILE A 69 -6.33 7.51 -8.13
C ILE A 69 -7.10 6.17 -8.08
N GLY A 70 -7.19 5.55 -6.91
CA GLY A 70 -7.92 4.30 -6.68
C GLY A 70 -9.43 4.46 -6.49
N GLU A 71 -9.90 5.68 -6.17
CA GLU A 71 -11.33 6.03 -6.08
C GLU A 71 -11.99 5.95 -7.46
N GLY A 72 -12.50 4.75 -7.79
CA GLY A 72 -13.20 4.48 -9.05
C GLY A 72 -12.86 3.15 -9.71
N ARG A 73 -11.91 2.37 -9.18
CA ARG A 73 -11.61 1.02 -9.70
C ARG A 73 -12.37 -0.07 -8.94
N GLU A 74 -12.89 -1.04 -9.67
CA GLU A 74 -13.60 -2.19 -9.10
C GLU A 74 -12.70 -2.96 -8.11
N THR A 75 -13.25 -3.23 -6.93
CA THR A 75 -12.56 -3.99 -5.88
C THR A 75 -12.43 -5.44 -6.31
N VAL A 76 -11.20 -5.88 -6.55
CA VAL A 76 -10.91 -7.28 -6.86
C VAL A 76 -10.95 -8.09 -5.55
N ALA A 77 -11.74 -9.15 -5.54
CA ALA A 77 -11.84 -10.05 -4.41
C ALA A 77 -10.47 -10.70 -4.06
N LEU A 78 -10.15 -10.77 -2.76
CA LEU A 78 -8.90 -11.34 -2.24
C LEU A 78 -8.70 -12.82 -2.60
N THR A 79 -9.79 -13.58 -2.78
CA THR A 79 -9.74 -15.04 -2.92
C THR A 79 -10.84 -15.53 -3.86
N LYS A 80 -10.50 -16.40 -4.82
CA LYS A 80 -11.43 -17.06 -5.76
C LYS A 80 -12.61 -17.76 -5.05
N ALA A 81 -12.40 -18.18 -3.80
CA ALA A 81 -13.41 -18.78 -2.93
C ALA A 81 -14.55 -17.82 -2.55
N VAL A 82 -14.26 -16.52 -2.38
CA VAL A 82 -15.29 -15.52 -2.04
C VAL A 82 -16.15 -15.21 -3.26
N THR A 83 -15.56 -15.20 -4.47
CA THR A 83 -16.30 -15.08 -5.73
C THR A 83 -17.30 -16.23 -5.87
N ARG A 84 -16.84 -17.47 -5.59
CA ARG A 84 -17.69 -18.67 -5.66
C ARG A 84 -18.87 -18.65 -4.68
N MET A 85 -18.68 -18.08 -3.49
CA MET A 85 -19.71 -18.01 -2.46
C MET A 85 -20.77 -16.93 -2.78
N SER A 86 -20.35 -15.83 -3.42
CA SER A 86 -21.29 -14.81 -3.95
C SER A 86 -22.15 -15.38 -5.09
N ASP A 87 -21.54 -16.09 -6.05
CA ASP A 87 -22.27 -16.74 -7.16
C ASP A 87 -23.35 -17.71 -6.67
N MET A 88 -23.06 -18.48 -5.60
CA MET A 88 -24.02 -19.44 -5.05
C MET A 88 -25.23 -18.77 -4.37
N ASN A 89 -25.03 -17.62 -3.72
CA ASN A 89 -26.08 -16.92 -2.98
C ASN A 89 -27.06 -16.16 -3.89
N GLU A 90 -26.66 -15.87 -5.14
CA GLU A 90 -27.51 -15.20 -6.14
C GLU A 90 -28.33 -16.21 -6.98
N SER A 91 -28.07 -17.51 -6.78
CA SER A 91 -28.76 -18.63 -7.44
C SER A 91 -29.80 -19.35 -6.57
N GLU A 92 -30.06 -18.85 -5.35
CA GLU A 92 -31.20 -19.22 -4.49
C GLU A 92 -32.32 -18.16 -4.56
#